data_AF-A0A271VQ88-F1
#
_entry.id   AF-A0A271VQ88-F1
#
_cell.length_a   1.000
_cell.length_b   1.000
_cell.length_c   1.000
_cell.angle_alpha   90.00
_cell.angle_beta   90.00
_cell.angle_gamma   90.00
#
_symmetry.space_group_name_H-M   'P 1'
#
loop_
_entity.id
_entity.type
_entity.pdbx_description
1 polymer ?
#
loop_
_entity_poly.entity_id
_entity_poly.type
_entity_poly.pdbx_seq_one_letter_code
_entity_poly.pdbx_strand_id
1 'polypeptide(L)'
;MNELQDWLNDVHHWYQNRNSTPVTELQPLIFNVPPQLWGSPLDATQSKAIACWLDACLRQFEFYRTSNGSQALQYLNLAYSRFQFCVAQSGGDLALKSWCMRRMQQLMVLSLEHLNQQTDGEALSHELLEAHVKFMAFHAWNDDQGVTHRTNEQ
;
A
#
# COMPACT_ATOMS: atom_id res chain seq x y z
N MET A 1 -23.50 7.53 -12.73
CA MET A 1 -22.85 6.35 -12.12
C MET A 1 -21.61 6.87 -11.39
N ASN A 2 -21.25 6.31 -10.24
CA ASN A 2 -20.11 6.80 -9.44
C ASN A 2 -18.83 6.17 -10.01
N GLU A 3 -17.82 6.96 -10.36
CA GLU A 3 -16.53 6.50 -10.91
C GLU A 3 -15.88 5.39 -10.05
N LEU A 4 -16.05 5.46 -8.72
CA LEU A 4 -15.59 4.42 -7.80
C LEU A 4 -16.30 3.08 -8.03
N GLN A 5 -17.60 3.11 -8.31
CA GLN A 5 -18.39 1.90 -8.54
C GLN A 5 -18.02 1.27 -9.88
N ASP A 6 -17.77 2.08 -10.91
CA ASP A 6 -17.36 1.60 -12.23
C ASP A 6 -15.98 0.92 -12.13
N TRP A 7 -15.00 1.60 -11.49
CA TRP A 7 -13.69 1.02 -11.22
C TRP A 7 -13.77 -0.28 -10.41
N LEU A 8 -14.64 -0.33 -9.38
CA LEU A 8 -14.84 -1.53 -8.57
C LEU A 8 -15.39 -2.69 -9.39
N ASN A 9 -16.33 -2.42 -10.29
CA ASN A 9 -16.88 -3.43 -11.18
C ASN A 9 -15.80 -3.99 -12.11
N ASP A 10 -14.95 -3.13 -12.67
CA ASP A 10 -13.85 -3.55 -13.55
C ASP A 10 -12.82 -4.40 -12.81
N VAL A 11 -12.42 -3.98 -11.61
CA VAL A 11 -11.49 -4.74 -10.76
C VAL A 11 -12.09 -6.08 -10.37
N HIS A 12 -13.36 -6.13 -9.95
CA HIS A 12 -14.03 -7.39 -9.63
C HIS A 12 -14.14 -8.30 -10.85
N HIS A 13 -14.44 -7.75 -12.02
CA HIS A 13 -14.49 -8.51 -13.27
C HIS A 13 -13.14 -9.17 -13.57
N TRP A 14 -12.02 -8.45 -13.38
CA TRP A 14 -10.69 -9.05 -13.52
C TRP A 14 -10.49 -10.20 -12.51
N TYR A 15 -10.83 -10.00 -11.23
CA TYR A 15 -10.65 -11.03 -10.19
C TYR A 15 -11.49 -12.29 -10.45
N GLN A 16 -12.71 -12.14 -10.97
CA GLN A 16 -13.58 -13.26 -11.34
C GLN A 16 -13.02 -14.07 -12.52
N ASN A 17 -12.31 -13.41 -13.45
CA ASN A 17 -11.76 -14.01 -14.65
C ASN A 17 -10.23 -14.22 -14.59
N ARG A 18 -9.62 -14.15 -13.40
CA ARG A 18 -8.15 -14.15 -13.21
C ARG A 18 -7.39 -15.32 -13.83
N ASN A 19 -8.07 -16.43 -14.10
CA ASN A 19 -7.46 -17.63 -14.71
C ASN A 19 -7.34 -17.51 -16.24
N SER A 20 -8.16 -16.65 -16.86
CA SER A 20 -8.21 -16.43 -18.31
C SER A 20 -7.71 -15.04 -18.72
N THR A 21 -7.49 -14.16 -17.75
CA THR A 21 -7.10 -12.78 -18.00
C THR A 21 -5.63 -12.54 -17.61
N PRO A 22 -4.81 -11.96 -18.49
CA PRO A 22 -3.45 -11.58 -18.17
C PRO A 22 -3.39 -10.64 -16.96
N VAL A 23 -2.38 -10.83 -16.12
CA VAL A 23 -2.13 -9.95 -14.97
C VAL A 23 -1.85 -8.52 -15.40
N THR A 24 -1.23 -8.30 -16.56
CA THR A 24 -0.94 -6.96 -17.12
C THR A 24 -2.20 -6.12 -17.35
N GLU A 25 -3.38 -6.71 -17.46
CA GLU A 25 -4.64 -5.95 -17.55
C GLU A 25 -5.02 -5.21 -16.26
N LEU A 26 -4.38 -5.54 -15.12
CA LEU A 26 -4.53 -4.76 -13.88
C LEU A 26 -3.83 -3.39 -13.94
N GLN A 27 -2.86 -3.19 -14.84
CA GLN A 27 -2.09 -1.95 -14.92
C GLN A 27 -2.95 -0.69 -15.09
N PRO A 28 -3.88 -0.62 -16.07
CA PRO A 28 -4.77 0.53 -16.17
C PRO A 28 -5.62 0.74 -14.92
N LEU A 29 -6.03 -0.32 -14.22
CA LEU A 29 -6.81 -0.24 -12.98
C LEU A 29 -5.98 0.27 -11.81
N ILE A 30 -4.68 -0.02 -11.78
CA ILE A 30 -3.74 0.50 -10.77
C ILE A 30 -3.50 1.99 -10.97
N PHE A 31 -3.29 2.43 -12.22
CA PHE A 31 -2.92 3.81 -12.55
C PHE A 31 -4.10 4.77 -12.63
N ASN A 32 -5.31 4.29 -12.94
CA ASN A 32 -6.52 5.10 -13.06
C ASN A 32 -7.48 4.85 -11.90
N VAL A 33 -6.93 4.84 -10.68
CA VAL A 33 -7.75 4.70 -9.48
C VAL A 33 -8.54 6.00 -9.24
N PRO A 34 -9.86 5.93 -8.98
CA PRO A 34 -10.67 7.10 -8.69
C PRO A 34 -10.23 7.75 -7.38
N PRO A 35 -10.13 9.10 -7.29
CA PRO A 35 -9.71 9.79 -6.07
C PRO A 35 -10.63 9.48 -4.87
N GLN A 36 -11.90 9.17 -5.14
CA GLN A 36 -12.91 8.75 -4.16
C GLN A 36 -12.50 7.47 -3.41
N LEU A 37 -11.61 6.63 -3.98
CA LEU A 37 -11.06 5.45 -3.30
C LEU A 37 -10.37 5.82 -1.98
N TRP A 38 -9.75 7.00 -1.94
CA TRP A 38 -8.96 7.51 -0.83
C TRP A 38 -9.67 8.65 -0.08
N GLY A 39 -10.98 8.80 -0.31
CA GLY A 39 -11.80 9.82 0.33
C GLY A 39 -12.00 9.55 1.83
N SER A 40 -12.43 10.58 2.54
CA SER A 40 -12.80 10.53 3.96
C SER A 40 -14.29 10.89 4.11
N PRO A 41 -15.04 10.26 5.04
CA PRO A 41 -14.63 9.16 5.92
C PRO A 41 -14.45 7.85 5.15
N LEU A 42 -13.59 6.96 5.66
CA LEU A 42 -13.40 5.64 5.09
C LEU A 42 -14.60 4.74 5.40
N ASP A 43 -15.20 4.15 4.37
CA ASP A 43 -16.23 3.14 4.52
C ASP A 43 -15.72 1.71 4.24
N ALA A 44 -16.60 0.72 4.46
CA ALA A 44 -16.27 -0.68 4.23
C ALA A 44 -16.00 -1.01 2.75
N THR A 45 -16.57 -0.24 1.83
CA THR A 45 -16.39 -0.41 0.38
C THR A 45 -15.00 0.09 -0.03
N GLN A 46 -14.63 1.30 0.38
CA GLN A 46 -13.31 1.87 0.16
C GLN A 46 -12.21 1.01 0.79
N SER A 47 -12.43 0.51 2.01
CA SER A 47 -11.48 -0.39 2.68
C SER A 47 -11.17 -1.64 1.85
N LYS A 48 -12.20 -2.29 1.30
CA LYS A 48 -12.03 -3.45 0.39
C LYS A 48 -11.38 -3.05 -0.91
N ALA A 49 -11.79 -1.92 -1.47
CA ALA A 49 -11.26 -1.38 -2.72
C ALA A 49 -9.75 -1.07 -2.62
N ILE A 50 -9.30 -0.48 -1.51
CA ILE A 50 -7.88 -0.23 -1.22
C ILE A 50 -7.11 -1.55 -1.11
N ALA A 51 -7.69 -2.56 -0.46
CA ALA A 51 -7.07 -3.89 -0.38
C ALA A 51 -6.96 -4.55 -1.77
N CYS A 52 -7.98 -4.42 -2.62
CA CYS A 52 -7.95 -4.91 -4.00
C CYS A 52 -6.91 -4.19 -4.85
N TRP A 53 -6.74 -2.87 -4.68
CA TRP A 53 -5.70 -2.09 -5.35
C TRP A 53 -4.30 -2.52 -4.91
N LEU A 54 -4.09 -2.73 -3.61
CA LEU A 54 -2.83 -3.24 -3.09
C LEU A 54 -2.51 -4.64 -3.65
N ASP A 55 -3.48 -5.56 -3.66
CA ASP A 55 -3.29 -6.89 -4.23
C ASP A 55 -2.95 -6.81 -5.73
N ALA A 56 -3.56 -5.88 -6.48
CA ALA A 56 -3.21 -5.66 -7.87
C ALA A 56 -1.75 -5.20 -8.05
N CYS A 57 -1.27 -4.27 -7.23
CA CYS A 57 0.13 -3.86 -7.21
C CYS A 57 1.07 -5.04 -6.90
N LEU A 58 0.73 -5.87 -5.90
CA LEU A 58 1.53 -7.04 -5.52
C LEU A 58 1.56 -8.10 -6.63
N ARG A 59 0.46 -8.29 -7.37
CA ARG A 59 0.43 -9.17 -8.54
C ARG A 59 1.33 -8.68 -9.67
N GLN A 60 1.37 -7.37 -9.92
CA GLN A 60 2.33 -6.80 -10.88
C GLN A 60 3.77 -7.00 -10.41
N PHE A 61 4.05 -6.78 -9.12
CA PHE A 61 5.35 -7.05 -8.53
C PHE A 61 5.78 -8.49 -8.81
N GLU A 62 4.96 -9.49 -8.44
CA GLU A 62 5.30 -10.90 -8.66
C GLU A 62 5.49 -11.25 -10.14
N PHE A 63 4.69 -10.66 -11.03
CA PHE A 63 4.83 -10.85 -12.47
C PHE A 63 6.17 -10.36 -13.02
N TYR A 64 6.65 -9.21 -12.54
CA TYR A 64 7.92 -8.63 -12.99
C TYR A 64 9.13 -9.07 -12.19
N ARG A 65 8.95 -9.72 -11.03
CA ARG A 65 10.01 -10.00 -10.05
C ARG A 65 11.26 -10.63 -10.66
N THR A 66 11.09 -11.56 -11.59
CA THR A 66 12.20 -12.29 -12.23
C THR A 66 12.60 -11.73 -13.60
N SER A 67 11.68 -11.10 -14.31
CA SER A 67 11.89 -10.63 -15.69
C SER A 67 12.39 -9.19 -15.77
N ASN A 68 11.97 -8.35 -14.82
CA ASN A 68 12.35 -6.94 -14.73
C ASN A 68 12.30 -6.48 -13.27
N GLY A 69 13.40 -6.69 -12.55
CA GLY A 69 13.50 -6.37 -11.12
C GLY A 69 13.27 -4.89 -10.80
N SER A 70 13.68 -3.97 -11.67
CA SER A 70 13.43 -2.54 -11.51
C SER A 70 11.93 -2.23 -11.57
N GLN A 71 11.22 -2.78 -12.56
CA GLN A 71 9.78 -2.57 -12.71
C GLN A 71 8.99 -3.23 -11.58
N ALA A 72 9.40 -4.41 -11.11
CA ALA A 72 8.82 -5.01 -9.92
C ALA A 72 8.90 -4.07 -8.70
N LEU A 73 10.09 -3.53 -8.42
CA LEU A 73 10.29 -2.61 -7.30
C LEU A 73 9.45 -1.33 -7.44
N GLN A 74 9.23 -0.83 -8.67
CA GLN A 74 8.38 0.34 -8.91
C GLN A 74 6.93 0.12 -8.44
N TYR A 75 6.36 -1.10 -8.57
CA TYR A 75 5.02 -1.38 -8.04
C TYR A 75 4.96 -1.41 -6.52
N LEU A 76 6.01 -1.91 -5.85
CA LEU A 76 6.11 -1.82 -4.38
C LEU A 76 6.23 -0.35 -3.93
N ASN A 77 7.08 0.43 -4.61
CA ASN A 77 7.27 1.85 -4.32
C ASN A 77 6.02 2.69 -4.59
N LEU A 78 5.23 2.34 -5.61
CA LEU A 78 3.93 2.97 -5.89
C LEU A 78 2.96 2.77 -4.72
N ALA A 79 2.81 1.52 -4.27
CA ALA A 79 1.96 1.18 -3.13
C ALA A 79 2.44 1.88 -1.85
N TYR A 80 3.74 1.80 -1.57
CA TYR A 80 4.36 2.40 -0.41
C TYR A 80 4.16 3.92 -0.38
N SER A 81 4.47 4.61 -1.48
CA SER A 81 4.34 6.08 -1.59
C SER A 81 2.89 6.53 -1.40
N ARG A 82 1.91 5.75 -1.91
CA ARG A 82 0.50 6.10 -1.72
C ARG A 82 0.09 6.01 -0.25
N PHE A 83 0.50 4.96 0.45
CA PHE A 83 0.23 4.82 1.88
C PHE A 83 0.96 5.87 2.71
N GLN A 84 2.21 6.17 2.36
CA GLN A 84 2.97 7.25 2.99
C GLN A 84 2.23 8.58 2.89
N PHE A 85 1.68 8.90 1.72
CA PHE A 85 0.87 10.08 1.50
C PHE A 85 -0.40 10.08 2.38
N CYS A 86 -1.14 8.96 2.44
CA CYS A 86 -2.33 8.84 3.30
C CYS A 86 -2.01 9.08 4.79
N VAL A 87 -0.87 8.59 5.27
CA VAL A 87 -0.44 8.79 6.66
C VAL A 87 -0.08 10.26 6.93
N ALA A 88 0.59 10.91 5.97
CA ALA A 88 1.05 12.29 6.09
C ALA A 88 -0.07 13.35 6.07
N GLN A 89 -1.25 13.04 5.53
CA GLN A 89 -2.37 13.99 5.47
C GLN A 89 -2.86 14.40 6.86
N SER A 90 -3.05 15.71 7.09
CA SER A 90 -3.68 16.23 8.32
C SER A 90 -5.18 15.90 8.34
N GLY A 91 -5.71 15.52 9.50
CA GLY A 91 -7.15 15.24 9.67
C GLY A 91 -7.67 13.95 9.01
N GLY A 92 -6.80 13.07 8.52
CA GLY A 92 -7.18 11.77 7.99
C GLY A 92 -7.68 10.80 9.06
N ASP A 93 -8.49 9.82 8.66
CA ASP A 93 -9.01 8.76 9.53
C ASP A 93 -7.87 7.96 10.18
N LEU A 94 -7.83 7.91 11.51
CA LEU A 94 -6.81 7.19 12.28
C LEU A 94 -6.78 5.70 11.92
N ALA A 95 -7.94 5.07 11.71
CA ALA A 95 -7.99 3.65 11.36
C ALA A 95 -7.31 3.38 10.00
N LEU A 96 -7.55 4.26 9.01
CA LEU A 96 -6.88 4.20 7.72
C LEU A 96 -5.37 4.41 7.86
N LYS A 97 -4.95 5.39 8.68
CA LYS A 97 -3.53 5.66 8.92
C LYS A 97 -2.82 4.47 9.56
N SER A 98 -3.37 3.90 10.64
CA SER A 98 -2.77 2.73 11.30
C SER A 98 -2.75 1.52 10.36
N TRP A 99 -3.77 1.35 9.51
CA TRP A 99 -3.78 0.31 8.47
C TRP A 99 -2.67 0.52 7.43
N CYS A 100 -2.53 1.73 6.89
CA CYS A 100 -1.48 2.11 5.95
C CYS A 100 -0.08 1.88 6.55
N MET A 101 0.14 2.31 7.80
CA MET A 101 1.42 2.12 8.52
C MET A 101 1.79 0.65 8.68
N ARG A 102 0.83 -0.23 8.99
CA ARG A 102 1.06 -1.68 9.06
C ARG A 102 1.40 -2.27 7.70
N ARG A 103 0.72 -1.84 6.63
CA ARG A 103 1.01 -2.30 5.26
C ARG A 103 2.33 -1.77 4.73
N MET A 104 2.73 -0.56 5.08
CA MET A 104 4.03 0.01 4.73
C MET A 104 5.18 -0.82 5.30
N GLN A 105 5.08 -1.32 6.54
CA GLN A 105 6.08 -2.23 7.11
C GLN A 105 6.20 -3.53 6.31
N GLN A 106 5.07 -4.11 5.89
CA GLN A 106 5.08 -5.33 5.06
C GLN A 106 5.69 -5.09 3.68
N LEU A 107 5.34 -3.96 3.04
CA LEU A 107 5.93 -3.55 1.77
C LEU A 107 7.43 -3.29 1.89
N MET A 108 7.88 -2.73 3.02
CA MET A 108 9.31 -2.53 3.27
C MET A 108 10.07 -3.85 3.29
N VAL A 109 9.57 -4.85 4.01
CA VAL A 109 10.19 -6.18 4.05
C VAL A 109 10.28 -6.78 2.63
N LEU A 110 9.18 -6.75 1.87
CA LEU A 110 9.16 -7.26 0.49
C LEU A 110 10.15 -6.52 -0.42
N SER A 111 10.24 -5.18 -0.30
CA SER A 111 11.21 -4.39 -1.05
C SER A 111 12.65 -4.78 -0.71
N LEU A 112 12.97 -4.98 0.57
CA LEU A 112 14.30 -5.37 1.02
C LEU A 112 14.65 -6.80 0.58
N GLU A 113 13.71 -7.74 0.65
CA GLU A 113 13.88 -9.11 0.15
C GLU A 113 14.17 -9.13 -1.36
N HIS A 114 13.45 -8.31 -2.12
CA HIS A 114 13.67 -8.16 -3.55
C HIS A 114 15.02 -7.53 -3.86
N LEU A 115 15.37 -6.44 -3.17
CA LEU A 115 16.65 -5.74 -3.34
C LEU A 115 17.83 -6.64 -2.98
N ASN A 116 17.73 -7.49 -1.96
CA ASN A 116 18.79 -8.42 -1.58
C ASN A 116 19.19 -9.42 -2.68
N GLN A 117 18.37 -9.55 -3.75
CA GLN A 117 18.70 -10.37 -4.91
C GLN A 117 19.24 -9.57 -6.11
N GLN A 118 19.42 -8.25 -5.97
CA GLN A 118 19.90 -7.36 -7.03
C GLN A 118 21.36 -6.95 -6.81
N THR A 119 22.08 -6.67 -7.90
CA THR A 119 23.52 -6.31 -7.86
C THR A 119 23.80 -5.04 -7.03
N ASP A 120 22.94 -4.02 -7.11
CA ASP A 120 23.06 -2.76 -6.35
C ASP A 120 22.10 -2.71 -5.14
N GLY A 121 21.63 -3.88 -4.70
CA GLY A 121 20.58 -4.00 -3.69
C GLY A 121 20.91 -3.41 -2.34
N GLU A 122 22.16 -3.55 -1.89
CA GLU A 122 22.59 -3.16 -0.54
C GLU A 122 22.50 -1.64 -0.31
N ALA A 123 23.04 -0.84 -1.24
CA ALA A 123 23.01 0.62 -1.13
C ALA A 123 21.56 1.14 -1.12
N LEU A 124 20.74 0.67 -2.07
CA LEU A 124 19.32 1.04 -2.15
C LEU A 124 18.53 0.59 -0.93
N SER A 125 18.85 -0.58 -0.36
CA SER A 125 18.21 -1.09 0.85
C SER A 125 18.49 -0.19 2.05
N HIS A 126 19.72 0.33 2.17
CA HIS A 126 20.11 1.21 3.27
C HIS A 126 19.34 2.53 3.23
N GLU A 127 19.29 3.19 2.07
CA GLU A 127 18.55 4.44 1.88
C GLU A 127 17.05 4.24 2.16
N LEU A 128 16.48 3.15 1.64
CA LEU A 128 15.06 2.85 1.80
C LEU A 128 14.70 2.58 3.26
N LEU A 129 15.54 1.83 3.99
CA LEU A 129 15.35 1.53 5.41
C LEU A 129 15.50 2.79 6.27
N GLU A 130 16.49 3.64 5.99
CA GLU A 130 16.69 4.90 6.71
C GLU A 130 15.46 5.82 6.55
N ALA A 131 14.97 5.99 5.33
CA ALA A 131 13.76 6.77 5.05
C ALA A 131 12.53 6.18 5.74
N HIS A 132 12.37 4.85 5.73
CA HIS A 132 11.29 4.16 6.41
C HIS A 132 11.32 4.40 7.92
N VAL A 133 12.45 4.17 8.58
CA VAL A 133 12.60 4.33 10.03
C VAL A 133 12.32 5.77 10.44
N LYS A 134 12.85 6.75 9.72
CA LYS A 134 12.58 8.18 9.98
C LYS A 134 11.10 8.51 9.87
N PHE A 135 10.44 8.04 8.82
CA PHE A 135 9.01 8.26 8.61
C PHE A 135 8.17 7.59 9.70
N MET A 136 8.46 6.33 10.01
CA MET A 136 7.75 5.57 11.02
C MET A 136 7.92 6.21 12.41
N ALA A 137 9.12 6.62 12.80
CA ALA A 137 9.37 7.28 14.07
C ALA A 137 8.61 8.61 14.22
N PHE A 138 8.55 9.41 13.16
CA PHE A 138 7.79 10.67 13.16
C PHE A 138 6.29 10.46 13.36
N HIS A 139 5.72 9.39 12.80
CA HIS A 139 4.28 9.11 12.88
C HIS A 139 3.87 8.14 14.01
N ALA A 140 4.77 7.29 14.51
CA ALA A 140 4.51 6.30 15.55
C ALA A 140 4.13 6.92 16.90
N TRP A 141 4.56 8.15 17.19
CA TRP A 141 4.11 8.91 18.36
C TRP A 141 2.58 9.08 18.41
N ASN A 142 1.90 9.07 17.26
CA ASN A 142 0.45 9.30 17.19
C ASN A 142 -0.41 8.04 17.42
N ASP A 143 0.16 6.82 17.41
CA ASP A 143 -0.58 5.57 17.70
C ASP A 143 -0.60 5.25 19.22
N ASP A 144 0.37 5.73 20.00
CA ASP A 144 0.47 5.49 21.45
C ASP A 144 -0.41 6.41 22.32
N GLN A 145 -1.08 7.40 21.73
CA GLN A 145 -2.01 8.30 22.44
C GLN A 145 -3.34 7.61 22.83
N GLY A 146 -3.52 6.33 22.51
CA GLY A 146 -4.72 5.53 22.82
C GLY A 146 -4.61 4.62 24.05
N VAL A 147 -3.44 4.48 24.66
CA VAL A 147 -3.30 3.71 25.91
C VAL A 147 -3.49 4.66 27.07
N THR A 148 -4.73 4.95 27.43
CA THR A 148 -5.03 5.38 28.80
C THR A 148 -4.52 4.30 29.72
N HIS A 149 -3.35 4.51 30.33
CA HIS A 149 -3.00 3.82 31.56
C HIS A 149 -4.15 4.10 32.52
N ARG A 150 -5.00 3.09 32.74
CA ARG A 150 -5.88 3.08 33.90
C ARG A 150 -4.94 3.12 35.10
N THR A 151 -4.81 4.29 35.70
CA THR A 151 -4.30 4.44 37.06
C THR A 151 -5.18 3.54 37.92
N ASN A 152 -4.62 2.39 38.33
CA ASN A 152 -5.19 1.61 39.42
C ASN A 152 -5.00 2.44 40.69
N GLU A 153 -6.01 3.24 41.03
CA GLU A 153 -6.25 3.63 42.41
C GLU A 153 -7.06 2.51 43.06
N GLN A 154 -6.40 1.69 43.88
CA GLN A 154 -6.94 1.01 45.06
C GLN A 154 -5.79 0.47 45.91
#